data_AF-A0A8T1VMZ4-F1
#
_entry.id   AF-A0A8T1VMZ4-F1
#
_cell.length_a   1.000
_cell.length_b   1.000
_cell.length_c   1.000
_cell.angle_alpha   90.00
_cell.angle_beta   90.00
_cell.angle_gamma   90.00
#
_symmetry.space_group_name_H-M   'P 1'
#
loop_
_entity.id
_entity.type
_entity.pdbx_description
1 polymer ?
#
loop_
_entity_poly.entity_id
_entity_poly.type
_entity_poly.pdbx_seq_one_letter_code
_entity_poly.pdbx_strand_id
1 'polypeptide(L)'
;MAAVGGSARVCRRSMALESRGARALVRSSAILGDHLVSELRELARAMDDDMALARTGQFLNKKLRGFEGETRVLVRLADSARVILLLQKTIESVLRMNDLLDSEVRIIWDRNLESERSEWIREIENVLGDEEKLKVEMGDDSRQMQLLTLLKHQLNQHSHVLTARELDVVSEVFDTVARRGNVMVQTLPHWFATSELEWFRATTTLVDEGEEACERQATIWSKLHHPNSRNPRCAEDKYGPVCGSDGATYGW
;
A
#
# COMPACT_ATOMS: atom_id res chain seq x y z
N MET A 1 -18.79 29.08 40.04
CA MET A 1 -18.38 27.67 40.21
C MET A 1 -19.04 26.84 39.13
N ALA A 2 -18.34 26.60 38.02
CA ALA A 2 -18.80 25.70 36.96
C ALA A 2 -17.68 24.68 36.75
N ALA A 3 -17.86 23.48 37.28
CA ALA A 3 -16.95 22.38 37.08
C ALA A 3 -17.77 21.12 36.77
N VAL A 4 -17.18 20.28 35.92
CA VAL A 4 -17.45 18.86 35.74
C VAL A 4 -18.63 18.49 34.82
N GLY A 5 -18.47 18.75 33.52
CA GLY A 5 -19.28 18.13 32.46
C GLY A 5 -18.51 17.24 31.46
N GLY A 6 -17.19 17.36 31.39
CA GLY A 6 -16.36 16.67 30.38
C GLY A 6 -15.98 15.22 30.75
N SER A 7 -15.68 14.96 32.02
CA SER A 7 -15.09 13.68 32.46
C SER A 7 -16.04 12.48 32.34
N ALA A 8 -17.35 12.70 32.53
CA ALA A 8 -18.33 11.61 32.52
C ALA A 8 -18.71 11.13 31.10
N ARG A 9 -18.55 11.99 30.06
CA ARG A 9 -18.78 11.60 28.66
C ARG A 9 -17.62 10.82 28.08
N VAL A 10 -16.38 11.17 28.46
CA VAL A 10 -15.16 10.44 28.05
C VAL A 10 -15.14 9.04 28.66
N CYS A 11 -15.48 8.87 29.95
CA CYS A 11 -15.56 7.54 30.56
C CYS A 11 -16.69 6.65 29.98
N ARG A 12 -17.84 7.21 29.58
CA ARG A 12 -18.88 6.44 28.87
C ARG A 12 -18.47 6.06 27.45
N ARG A 13 -17.64 6.87 26.79
CA ARG A 13 -17.05 6.57 25.47
C ARG A 13 -16.01 5.44 25.53
N SER A 14 -15.15 5.41 26.55
CA SER A 14 -14.15 4.34 26.76
C SER A 14 -14.80 2.99 27.03
N MET A 15 -15.78 2.95 27.95
CA MET A 15 -16.47 1.70 28.34
C MET A 15 -17.30 1.04 27.21
N ALA A 16 -17.75 1.80 26.20
CA ALA A 16 -18.49 1.26 25.06
C ALA A 16 -17.58 0.54 24.04
N LEU A 17 -16.32 0.99 23.91
CA LEU A 17 -15.29 0.37 23.06
C LEU A 17 -14.64 -0.84 23.75
N GLU A 18 -14.52 -0.83 25.08
CA GLU A 18 -13.85 -1.89 25.86
C GLU A 18 -14.66 -3.20 26.01
N SER A 19 -15.99 -3.19 25.82
CA SER A 19 -16.86 -4.30 26.26
C SER A 19 -17.44 -5.22 25.17
N ARG A 20 -17.00 -5.16 23.91
CA ARG A 20 -17.69 -5.88 22.82
C ARG A 20 -16.76 -6.67 21.89
N GLY A 21 -16.14 -7.69 22.46
CA GLY A 21 -15.50 -8.75 21.70
C GLY A 21 -16.50 -9.52 20.81
N ALA A 22 -16.07 -9.77 19.57
CA ALA A 22 -16.57 -10.77 18.63
C ALA A 22 -18.04 -10.64 18.17
N ARG A 23 -18.36 -9.62 17.36
CA ARG A 23 -19.38 -9.75 16.32
C ARG A 23 -18.70 -10.09 15.00
N ALA A 24 -19.26 -11.04 14.26
CA ALA A 24 -18.69 -11.60 13.03
C ALA A 24 -18.22 -10.49 12.09
N LEU A 25 -16.90 -10.28 12.03
CA LEU A 25 -16.27 -9.42 11.04
C LEU A 25 -16.60 -10.01 9.67
N VAL A 26 -17.22 -9.20 8.81
CA VAL A 26 -17.23 -9.50 7.37
C VAL A 26 -15.78 -9.39 6.94
N ARG A 27 -15.08 -10.54 6.86
CA ARG A 27 -13.68 -10.58 6.45
C ARG A 27 -13.61 -10.40 4.95
N SER A 28 -12.77 -9.47 4.51
CA SER A 28 -12.45 -9.35 3.10
C SER A 28 -11.51 -10.51 2.70
N SER A 29 -11.42 -10.77 1.39
CA SER A 29 -10.35 -11.62 0.84
C SER A 29 -8.96 -11.01 1.08
N ALA A 30 -8.90 -9.76 1.54
CA ALA A 30 -7.68 -9.03 1.71
C ALA A 30 -7.08 -9.13 3.11
N ILE A 31 -7.90 -9.42 4.13
CA ILE A 31 -7.58 -9.53 5.55
C ILE A 31 -7.09 -8.22 6.19
N LEU A 32 -6.17 -7.50 5.53
CA LEU A 32 -5.61 -6.23 6.01
C LEU A 32 -6.66 -5.13 6.06
N GLY A 33 -6.88 -4.57 7.25
CA GLY A 33 -7.75 -3.42 7.49
C GLY A 33 -9.20 -3.76 7.82
N ASP A 34 -9.57 -5.05 7.89
CA ASP A 34 -10.93 -5.47 8.22
C ASP A 34 -11.36 -4.98 9.60
N HIS A 35 -10.48 -5.10 10.61
CA HIS A 35 -10.72 -4.58 11.95
C HIS A 35 -10.93 -3.07 11.91
N LEU A 36 -10.10 -2.32 11.19
CA LEU A 36 -10.18 -0.86 11.13
C LEU A 36 -11.51 -0.42 10.52
N VAL A 37 -11.97 -1.08 9.44
CA VAL A 37 -13.27 -0.80 8.85
C VAL A 37 -14.41 -1.09 9.84
N SER A 38 -14.32 -2.18 10.61
CA SER A 38 -15.29 -2.51 11.65
C SER A 38 -15.32 -1.45 12.75
N GLU A 39 -14.15 -1.11 13.28
CA GLU A 39 -13.99 -0.14 14.36
C GLU A 39 -14.44 1.27 13.95
N LEU A 40 -14.14 1.70 12.72
CA LEU A 40 -14.63 2.98 12.18
C LEU A 40 -16.16 3.04 12.13
N ARG A 41 -16.83 1.94 11.79
CA ARG A 41 -18.30 1.87 11.77
C ARG A 41 -18.88 1.94 13.18
N GLU A 42 -18.25 1.29 14.15
CA GLU A 42 -18.68 1.36 15.55
C GLU A 42 -18.48 2.77 16.14
N LEU A 43 -17.33 3.40 15.88
CA LEU A 43 -17.09 4.78 16.28
C LEU A 43 -18.12 5.74 15.66
N ALA A 44 -18.39 5.62 14.36
CA ALA A 44 -19.38 6.46 13.68
C ALA A 44 -20.79 6.30 14.31
N ARG A 45 -21.20 5.08 14.67
CA ARG A 45 -22.48 4.83 15.35
C ARG A 45 -22.57 5.44 16.75
N ALA A 46 -21.43 5.63 17.42
CA ALA A 46 -21.37 6.19 18.76
C ALA A 46 -21.29 7.73 18.77
N MET A 47 -21.21 8.38 17.61
CA MET A 47 -21.04 9.83 17.48
C MET A 47 -22.29 10.51 16.92
N ASP A 48 -22.64 11.66 17.50
CA ASP A 48 -23.76 12.50 17.02
C ASP A 48 -23.39 13.29 15.74
N ASP A 49 -22.10 13.61 15.54
CA ASP A 49 -21.55 14.20 14.31
C ASP A 49 -20.40 13.33 13.81
N ASP A 50 -20.69 12.50 12.80
CA ASP A 50 -19.76 11.50 12.25
C ASP A 50 -19.14 11.96 10.91
N MET A 51 -19.33 13.21 10.48
CA MET A 51 -18.95 13.66 9.14
C MET A 51 -17.45 13.49 8.85
N ALA A 52 -16.60 13.77 9.83
CA ALA A 52 -15.15 13.59 9.70
C ALA A 52 -14.76 12.10 9.59
N LEU A 53 -15.42 11.22 10.35
CA LEU A 53 -15.22 9.77 10.28
C LEU A 53 -15.74 9.20 8.96
N ALA A 54 -16.91 9.62 8.51
CA ALA A 54 -17.48 9.21 7.24
C ALA A 54 -16.57 9.58 6.07
N ARG A 55 -16.01 10.81 6.05
CA ARG A 55 -15.02 11.23 5.06
C ARG A 55 -13.74 10.41 5.13
N THR A 56 -13.26 10.08 6.33
CA THR A 56 -12.07 9.24 6.52
C THR A 56 -12.31 7.82 5.99
N GLY A 57 -13.46 7.23 6.29
CA GLY A 57 -13.85 5.92 5.77
C GLY A 57 -14.00 5.90 4.24
N GLN A 58 -14.59 6.94 3.65
CA GLN A 58 -14.68 7.10 2.19
C GLN A 58 -13.29 7.22 1.55
N PHE A 59 -12.40 8.01 2.15
CA PHE A 59 -11.02 8.15 1.69
C PHE A 59 -10.27 6.82 1.75
N LEU A 60 -10.37 6.11 2.88
CA LEU A 60 -9.74 4.80 3.06
C LEU A 60 -10.26 3.80 2.02
N ASN A 61 -11.58 3.67 1.87
CA ASN A 61 -12.18 2.76 0.88
C ASN A 61 -11.71 3.07 -0.54
N LYS A 62 -11.64 4.35 -0.93
CA LYS A 62 -11.12 4.75 -2.25
C LYS A 62 -9.66 4.31 -2.44
N LYS A 63 -8.83 4.40 -1.40
CA LYS A 63 -7.41 4.05 -1.45
C LYS A 63 -7.14 2.55 -1.35
N LEU A 64 -8.04 1.77 -0.74
CA LEU A 64 -7.95 0.32 -0.64
C LEU A 64 -8.57 -0.42 -1.83
N ARG A 65 -9.49 0.21 -2.57
CA ARG A 65 -10.21 -0.44 -3.68
C ARG A 65 -9.32 -1.20 -4.67
N GLY A 66 -8.18 -0.62 -5.05
CA GLY A 66 -7.25 -1.28 -5.98
C GLY A 66 -6.61 -2.53 -5.39
N PHE A 67 -6.25 -2.46 -4.10
CA PHE A 67 -5.68 -3.58 -3.36
C PHE A 67 -6.70 -4.69 -3.09
N GLU A 68 -7.92 -4.34 -2.67
CA GLU A 68 -9.01 -5.28 -2.40
C GLU A 68 -9.54 -5.95 -3.68
N GLY A 69 -9.49 -5.23 -4.81
CA GLY A 69 -9.94 -5.73 -6.11
C GLY A 69 -8.92 -6.58 -6.87
N GLU A 70 -7.63 -6.56 -6.47
CA GLU A 70 -6.61 -7.40 -7.08
C GLU A 70 -6.76 -8.85 -6.62
N THR A 71 -6.91 -9.76 -7.57
CA THR A 71 -7.13 -11.18 -7.27
C THR A 71 -5.84 -11.95 -7.10
N ARG A 72 -4.72 -11.46 -7.65
CA ARG A 72 -3.39 -12.08 -7.53
C ARG A 72 -2.78 -11.72 -6.18
N VAL A 73 -2.63 -12.73 -5.35
CA VAL A 73 -2.11 -12.63 -3.99
C VAL A 73 -0.69 -12.06 -3.97
N LEU A 74 0.17 -12.45 -4.93
CA LEU A 74 1.54 -11.94 -4.98
C LEU A 74 1.60 -10.46 -5.42
N VAL A 75 0.68 -10.02 -6.28
CA VAL A 75 0.60 -8.59 -6.66
C VAL A 75 0.10 -7.76 -5.49
N ARG A 76 -0.85 -8.29 -4.71
CA ARG A 76 -1.24 -7.68 -3.44
C ARG A 76 -0.07 -7.60 -2.46
N LEU A 77 0.76 -8.64 -2.34
CA LEU A 77 1.97 -8.58 -1.51
C LEU A 77 2.88 -7.43 -1.93
N ALA A 78 3.03 -7.20 -3.23
CA ALA A 78 3.85 -6.13 -3.78
C ALA A 78 3.31 -4.71 -3.52
N ASP A 79 2.07 -4.58 -3.05
CA ASP A 79 1.42 -3.31 -2.67
C ASP A 79 1.13 -3.21 -1.16
N SER A 80 1.42 -4.28 -0.42
CA SER A 80 1.02 -4.42 0.99
C SER A 80 1.65 -3.37 1.89
N ALA A 81 2.93 -3.04 1.73
CA ALA A 81 3.60 -2.07 2.60
C ALA A 81 2.98 -0.68 2.52
N ARG A 82 2.56 -0.26 1.31
CA ARG A 82 1.85 1.00 1.10
C ARG A 82 0.49 0.99 1.79
N VAL A 83 -0.22 -0.16 1.75
CA VAL A 83 -1.50 -0.35 2.43
C VAL A 83 -1.34 -0.33 3.93
N ILE A 84 -0.34 -1.01 4.49
CA ILE A 84 -0.04 -1.00 5.93
C ILE A 84 0.23 0.43 6.40
N LEU A 85 1.08 1.18 5.68
CA LEU A 85 1.36 2.58 6.02
C LEU A 85 0.10 3.45 6.00
N LEU A 86 -0.78 3.23 5.02
CA LEU A 86 -2.06 3.92 4.93
C LEU A 86 -2.97 3.60 6.13
N LEU A 87 -3.04 2.32 6.52
CA LEU A 87 -3.83 1.88 7.66
C LEU A 87 -3.30 2.49 8.97
N GLN A 88 -1.99 2.42 9.22
CA GLN A 88 -1.34 3.03 10.39
C GLN A 88 -1.60 4.54 10.47
N LYS A 89 -1.44 5.28 9.36
CA LYS A 89 -1.76 6.71 9.30
C LYS A 89 -3.23 7.00 9.56
N THR A 90 -4.11 6.11 9.11
CA THR A 90 -5.56 6.26 9.32
C THR A 90 -5.91 6.03 10.79
N ILE A 91 -5.35 5.01 11.42
CA ILE A 91 -5.46 4.75 12.87
C ILE A 91 -5.03 5.99 13.65
N GLU A 92 -3.83 6.50 13.39
CA GLU A 92 -3.30 7.69 14.07
C GLU A 92 -4.22 8.91 13.89
N SER A 93 -4.66 9.18 12.66
CA SER A 93 -5.55 10.31 12.35
C SER A 93 -6.89 10.20 13.08
N VAL A 94 -7.51 9.03 13.05
CA VAL A 94 -8.82 8.78 13.66
C VAL A 94 -8.75 8.89 15.17
N LEU A 95 -7.74 8.27 15.79
CA LEU A 95 -7.55 8.36 17.23
C LEU A 95 -7.21 9.79 17.67
N ARG A 96 -6.44 10.54 16.86
CA ARG A 96 -6.16 11.97 17.10
C ARG A 96 -7.43 12.81 17.08
N MET A 97 -8.28 12.63 16.07
CA MET A 97 -9.54 13.38 15.94
C MET A 97 -10.52 13.12 17.08
N ASN A 98 -10.37 12.02 17.82
CA ASN A 98 -11.25 11.60 18.89
C ASN A 98 -10.63 11.72 20.28
N ASP A 99 -9.44 12.32 20.41
CA ASP A 99 -8.67 12.41 21.66
C ASP A 99 -8.39 11.04 22.31
N LEU A 100 -8.18 10.00 21.49
CA LEU A 100 -7.93 8.61 21.90
C LEU A 100 -6.48 8.14 21.65
N LEU A 101 -5.57 9.02 21.24
CA LEU A 101 -4.19 8.65 20.90
C LEU A 101 -3.41 7.96 22.02
N ASP A 102 -3.64 8.37 23.26
CA ASP A 102 -2.95 7.83 24.44
C ASP A 102 -3.79 6.81 25.22
N SER A 103 -4.88 6.33 24.62
CA SER A 103 -5.79 5.37 25.23
C SER A 103 -5.42 3.91 24.93
N GLU A 104 -5.95 2.97 25.72
CA GLU A 104 -5.82 1.54 25.44
C GLU A 104 -6.41 1.13 24.09
N VAL A 105 -7.35 1.91 23.55
CA VAL A 105 -7.93 1.71 22.21
C VAL A 105 -6.85 1.68 21.14
N ARG A 106 -5.83 2.54 21.25
CA ARG A 106 -4.70 2.55 20.32
C ARG A 106 -3.96 1.21 20.32
N ILE A 107 -3.64 0.71 21.52
CA ILE A 107 -2.91 -0.55 21.70
C ILE A 107 -3.71 -1.70 21.11
N ILE A 108 -5.04 -1.71 21.30
CA ILE A 108 -5.93 -2.72 20.74
C ILE A 108 -5.93 -2.67 19.21
N TRP A 109 -6.08 -1.48 18.62
CA TRP A 109 -6.10 -1.31 17.16
C TRP A 109 -4.77 -1.68 16.52
N ASP A 110 -3.65 -1.22 17.09
CA ASP A 110 -2.31 -1.57 16.61
C ASP A 110 -2.08 -3.09 16.69
N ARG A 111 -2.49 -3.74 17.80
CA ARG A 111 -2.40 -5.20 17.95
C ARG A 111 -3.27 -5.96 16.94
N ASN A 112 -4.47 -5.48 16.65
CA ASN A 112 -5.36 -6.10 15.68
C ASN A 112 -4.77 -6.00 14.27
N LEU A 113 -4.19 -4.85 13.91
CA LEU A 113 -3.48 -4.69 12.65
C LEU A 113 -2.28 -5.64 12.54
N GLU A 114 -1.49 -5.79 13.61
CA GLU A 114 -0.37 -6.76 13.64
C GLU A 114 -0.85 -8.22 13.53
N SER A 115 -2.02 -8.56 14.06
CA SER A 115 -2.62 -9.88 13.87
C SER A 115 -3.00 -10.12 12.41
N GLU A 116 -3.65 -9.16 11.76
CA GLU A 116 -4.00 -9.24 10.33
C GLU A 116 -2.75 -9.34 9.46
N ARG A 117 -1.71 -8.57 9.77
CA ARG A 117 -0.39 -8.64 9.10
C ARG A 117 0.22 -10.03 9.22
N SER A 118 0.20 -10.59 10.42
CA SER A 118 0.72 -11.94 10.67
C SER A 118 -0.06 -13.04 9.95
N GLU A 119 -1.39 -12.92 9.88
CA GLU A 119 -2.27 -13.81 9.13
C GLU A 119 -2.01 -13.70 7.63
N TRP A 120 -1.95 -12.48 7.09
CA TRP A 120 -1.66 -12.22 5.69
C TRP A 120 -0.33 -12.84 5.25
N ILE A 121 0.73 -12.66 6.03
CA ILE A 121 2.05 -13.25 5.71
C ILE A 121 2.01 -14.78 5.70
N ARG A 122 1.22 -15.42 6.58
CA ARG A 122 1.05 -16.88 6.53
C ARG A 122 0.37 -17.32 5.24
N GLU A 123 -0.57 -16.55 4.70
CA GLU A 123 -1.17 -16.86 3.40
C GLU A 123 -0.14 -16.79 2.26
N ILE A 124 0.77 -15.82 2.30
CA ILE A 124 1.86 -15.72 1.33
C ILE A 124 2.82 -16.89 1.44
N GLU A 125 3.23 -17.26 2.64
CA GLU A 125 4.08 -18.43 2.89
C GLU A 125 3.42 -19.72 2.37
N ASN A 126 2.09 -19.84 2.51
CA ASN A 126 1.34 -20.97 1.95
C ASN A 126 1.35 -20.99 0.42
N VAL A 127 1.33 -19.83 -0.25
CA VAL A 127 1.49 -19.73 -1.70
C VAL A 127 2.91 -20.12 -2.11
N LEU A 128 3.94 -19.67 -1.38
CA LEU A 128 5.33 -20.04 -1.63
C LEU A 128 5.58 -21.55 -1.48
N GLY A 129 4.92 -22.20 -0.51
CA GLY A 129 5.03 -23.64 -0.28
C GLY A 129 4.22 -24.52 -1.25
N ASP A 130 3.37 -23.93 -2.10
CA ASP A 130 2.47 -24.63 -3.01
C ASP A 130 2.86 -24.32 -4.47
N GLU A 131 3.60 -25.25 -5.07
CA GLU A 131 4.20 -25.09 -6.40
C GLU A 131 3.19 -24.75 -7.50
N GLU A 132 2.01 -25.37 -7.46
CA GLU A 132 0.96 -25.14 -8.46
C GLU A 132 0.33 -23.75 -8.28
N LYS A 133 0.07 -23.33 -7.04
CA LYS A 133 -0.43 -21.97 -6.77
C LYS A 133 0.60 -20.91 -7.16
N LEU A 134 1.86 -21.13 -6.81
CA LEU A 134 2.94 -20.21 -7.16
C LEU A 134 3.05 -20.04 -8.68
N LYS A 135 2.96 -21.14 -9.44
CA LYS A 135 2.97 -21.09 -10.91
C LYS A 135 1.76 -20.31 -11.48
N VAL A 136 0.58 -20.50 -10.92
CA VAL A 136 -0.63 -19.75 -11.31
C VAL A 136 -0.50 -18.25 -11.03
N GLU A 137 0.02 -17.90 -9.85
CA GLU A 137 0.25 -16.51 -9.43
C GLU A 137 1.32 -15.81 -10.27
N MET A 138 2.41 -16.50 -10.58
CA MET A 138 3.48 -15.99 -11.45
C MET A 138 2.96 -15.71 -12.86
N GLY A 139 2.21 -16.63 -13.45
CA GLY A 139 1.73 -16.51 -14.82
C GLY A 139 2.86 -16.44 -15.85
N ASP A 140 2.64 -15.70 -16.93
CA ASP A 140 3.62 -15.49 -18.01
C ASP A 140 4.73 -14.50 -17.66
N ASP A 141 5.75 -14.42 -18.53
CA ASP A 141 6.92 -13.54 -18.35
C ASP A 141 6.54 -12.06 -18.13
N SER A 142 5.44 -11.59 -18.75
CA SER A 142 4.99 -10.19 -18.61
C SER A 142 4.42 -9.95 -17.21
N ARG A 143 3.63 -10.90 -16.68
CA ARG A 143 3.12 -10.86 -15.30
C ARG A 143 4.24 -10.99 -14.28
N GLN A 144 5.21 -11.85 -14.53
CA GLN A 144 6.38 -12.01 -13.65
C GLN A 144 7.22 -10.73 -13.60
N MET A 145 7.50 -10.12 -14.75
CA MET A 145 8.16 -8.82 -14.82
C MET A 145 7.37 -7.75 -14.07
N GLN A 146 6.04 -7.74 -14.22
CA GLN A 146 5.18 -6.81 -13.49
C GLN A 146 5.33 -6.96 -11.98
N LEU A 147 5.24 -8.19 -11.50
CA LEU A 147 5.35 -8.51 -10.08
C LEU A 147 6.73 -8.12 -9.51
N LEU A 148 7.82 -8.49 -10.18
CA LEU A 148 9.18 -8.15 -9.75
C LEU A 148 9.39 -6.64 -9.69
N THR A 149 8.85 -5.90 -10.65
CA THR A 149 8.94 -4.44 -10.70
C THR A 149 8.20 -3.81 -9.52
N LEU A 150 7.00 -4.30 -9.20
CA LEU A 150 6.22 -3.83 -8.05
C LEU A 150 6.90 -4.17 -6.71
N LEU A 151 7.39 -5.40 -6.54
CA LEU A 151 8.12 -5.82 -5.34
C LEU A 151 9.37 -4.97 -5.12
N LYS A 152 10.13 -4.71 -6.18
CA LYS A 152 11.30 -3.83 -6.11
C LYS A 152 10.91 -2.41 -5.71
N HIS A 153 9.81 -1.89 -6.24
CA HIS A 153 9.33 -0.56 -5.89
C HIS A 153 8.95 -0.48 -4.41
N GLN A 154 8.20 -1.47 -3.90
CA GLN A 154 7.85 -1.58 -2.49
C GLN A 154 9.09 -1.61 -1.60
N LEU A 155 10.09 -2.44 -1.93
CA LEU A 155 11.33 -2.54 -1.15
C LEU A 155 12.09 -1.21 -1.11
N ASN A 156 12.10 -0.47 -2.22
CA ASN A 156 12.76 0.83 -2.29
C ASN A 156 12.02 1.92 -1.49
N GLN A 157 10.68 1.97 -1.56
CA GLN A 157 9.89 3.08 -1.01
C GLN A 157 9.37 2.83 0.41
N HIS A 158 9.09 1.59 0.76
CA HIS A 158 8.27 1.24 1.91
C HIS A 158 8.87 0.12 2.79
N SER A 159 10.13 -0.27 2.58
CA SER A 159 10.79 -1.30 3.40
C SER A 159 10.78 -1.00 4.89
N HIS A 160 10.89 0.27 5.28
CA HIS A 160 10.86 0.72 6.68
C HIS A 160 9.54 0.43 7.41
N VAL A 161 8.46 0.15 6.67
CA VAL A 161 7.13 -0.17 7.23
C VAL A 161 7.01 -1.66 7.56
N LEU A 162 7.81 -2.49 6.89
CA LEU A 162 7.75 -3.94 7.02
C LEU A 162 8.49 -4.40 8.27
N THR A 163 7.96 -5.42 8.94
CA THR A 163 8.71 -6.15 9.97
C THR A 163 9.84 -6.97 9.33
N ALA A 164 10.79 -7.44 10.14
CA ALA A 164 11.86 -8.33 9.64
C ALA A 164 11.28 -9.56 8.91
N ARG A 165 10.28 -10.22 9.51
CA ARG A 165 9.63 -11.39 8.90
C ARG A 165 8.92 -11.05 7.58
N GLU A 166 8.22 -9.92 7.53
CA GLU A 166 7.57 -9.48 6.29
C GLU A 166 8.57 -9.19 5.18
N LEU A 167 9.69 -8.54 5.53
CA LEU A 167 10.76 -8.23 4.61
C LEU A 167 11.42 -9.50 4.07
N ASP A 168 11.65 -10.49 4.93
CA ASP A 168 12.20 -11.79 4.54
C ASP A 168 11.29 -12.49 3.52
N VAL A 169 9.97 -12.53 3.78
CA VAL A 169 8.99 -13.14 2.85
C VAL A 169 8.90 -12.38 1.53
N VAL A 170 8.87 -11.04 1.57
CA VAL A 170 8.87 -10.22 0.34
C VAL A 170 10.14 -10.48 -0.49
N SER A 171 11.29 -10.60 0.16
CA SER A 171 12.57 -10.88 -0.49
C SER A 171 12.60 -12.31 -1.07
N GLU A 172 12.07 -13.29 -0.35
CA GLU A 172 11.96 -14.67 -0.81
C GLU A 172 11.05 -14.80 -2.04
N VAL A 173 9.91 -14.10 -2.05
CA VAL A 173 9.04 -14.02 -3.24
C VAL A 173 9.80 -13.41 -4.41
N PHE A 174 10.50 -12.29 -4.18
CA PHE A 174 11.29 -11.63 -5.23
C PHE A 174 12.32 -12.58 -5.85
N ASP A 175 13.13 -13.23 -5.01
CA ASP A 175 14.18 -14.16 -5.46
C ASP A 175 13.61 -15.41 -6.14
N THR A 176 12.47 -15.90 -5.66
CA THR A 176 11.81 -17.08 -6.24
C THR A 176 11.23 -16.77 -7.61
N VAL A 177 10.54 -15.64 -7.76
CA VAL A 177 10.01 -15.21 -9.06
C VAL A 177 11.14 -14.91 -10.04
N ALA A 178 12.21 -14.24 -9.59
CA ALA A 178 13.35 -13.91 -10.44
C ALA A 178 14.09 -15.16 -10.95
N ARG A 179 14.35 -16.13 -10.06
CA ARG A 179 15.01 -17.39 -10.44
C ARG A 179 14.19 -18.21 -11.43
N ARG A 180 12.87 -18.27 -11.26
CA ARG A 180 11.97 -19.09 -12.09
C ARG A 180 11.60 -18.43 -13.40
N GLY A 181 11.46 -17.11 -13.41
CA GLY A 181 11.16 -16.33 -14.60
C GLY A 181 12.35 -16.05 -15.49
N ASN A 182 13.58 -16.33 -15.02
CA ASN A 182 14.82 -15.93 -15.69
C ASN A 182 14.84 -14.44 -16.05
N VAL A 183 14.22 -13.62 -15.19
CA VAL A 183 14.05 -12.18 -15.32
C VAL A 183 14.51 -11.54 -14.02
N MET A 184 15.31 -10.48 -14.11
CA MET A 184 15.83 -9.77 -12.94
C MET A 184 15.63 -8.26 -13.11
N VAL A 185 14.99 -7.64 -12.12
CA VAL A 185 14.83 -6.17 -12.05
C VAL A 185 15.90 -5.62 -11.10
N GLN A 186 16.95 -5.02 -11.66
CA GLN A 186 18.04 -4.46 -10.85
C GLN A 186 17.70 -3.08 -10.30
N THR A 187 17.47 -2.11 -11.19
CA THR A 187 17.22 -0.72 -10.83
C THR A 187 15.93 -0.24 -11.47
N LEU A 188 15.09 0.38 -10.65
CA LEU A 188 13.92 1.11 -11.15
C LEU A 188 14.31 2.55 -11.43
N PRO A 189 13.82 3.14 -12.53
CA PRO A 189 14.01 4.55 -12.76
C PRO A 189 13.31 5.35 -11.65
N HIS A 190 13.89 6.48 -11.28
CA HIS A 190 13.34 7.35 -10.23
C HIS A 190 11.95 7.90 -10.57
N TRP A 191 11.61 7.95 -11.85
CA TRP A 191 10.28 8.35 -12.34
C TRP A 191 9.27 7.19 -12.37
N PHE A 192 9.64 5.97 -11.97
CA PHE A 192 8.70 4.85 -11.87
C PHE A 192 7.64 5.14 -10.81
N ALA A 193 6.37 5.04 -11.20
CA ALA A 193 5.23 5.36 -10.35
C ALA A 193 4.13 4.31 -10.49
N THR A 194 3.52 3.94 -9.36
CA THR A 194 2.46 2.92 -9.29
C THR A 194 1.07 3.53 -9.17
N SER A 195 0.98 4.86 -9.04
CA SER A 195 -0.28 5.60 -8.94
C SER A 195 -0.25 6.93 -9.68
N GLU A 196 -1.41 7.44 -10.11
CA GLU A 196 -1.55 8.75 -10.77
C GLU A 196 -0.97 9.90 -9.95
N LEU A 197 -1.05 9.83 -8.63
CA LEU A 197 -0.49 10.86 -7.75
C LEU A 197 1.04 10.82 -7.74
N GLU A 198 1.63 9.63 -7.78
CA GLU A 198 3.08 9.47 -7.92
C GLU A 198 3.53 9.92 -9.30
N TRP A 199 2.75 9.63 -10.34
CA TRP A 199 3.01 10.13 -11.69
C TRP A 199 3.05 11.67 -11.74
N PHE A 200 2.06 12.34 -11.15
CA PHE A 200 2.03 13.80 -11.09
C PHE A 200 3.23 14.40 -10.34
N ARG A 201 3.83 13.62 -9.42
CA ARG A 201 4.97 14.04 -8.59
C ARG A 201 6.30 13.51 -9.12
N ALA A 202 6.29 12.63 -10.11
CA ALA A 202 7.49 12.02 -10.67
C ALA A 202 8.31 13.13 -11.32
N THR A 203 9.50 13.36 -10.78
CA THR A 203 10.41 14.39 -11.29
C THR A 203 11.18 13.80 -12.47
N THR A 204 11.33 14.59 -13.53
CA THR A 204 12.22 14.26 -14.65
C THR A 204 13.65 14.13 -14.12
N THR A 205 14.28 12.98 -14.33
CA THR A 205 15.67 12.76 -13.92
C THR A 205 16.63 13.05 -15.04
N LEU A 206 17.67 13.83 -14.74
CA LEU A 206 18.84 13.99 -15.60
C LEU A 206 19.48 12.64 -15.87
N VAL A 207 19.84 12.44 -17.14
CA VAL A 207 20.60 11.27 -17.56
C VAL A 207 22.03 11.70 -17.80
N ASP A 208 22.93 11.30 -16.89
CA ASP A 208 24.35 11.69 -16.90
C ASP A 208 25.08 11.30 -18.20
N GLU A 209 24.57 10.30 -18.90
CA GLU A 209 25.12 9.74 -20.15
C GLU A 209 24.55 10.41 -21.43
N GLY A 210 23.75 11.47 -21.30
CA GLY A 210 23.24 12.23 -22.44
C GLY A 210 21.95 11.68 -23.08
N GLU A 211 21.56 12.28 -24.21
CA GLU A 211 20.25 12.09 -24.85
C GLU A 211 20.09 10.66 -25.39
N GLU A 212 21.14 10.07 -25.93
CA GLU A 212 21.10 8.69 -26.44
C GLU A 212 20.87 7.67 -25.31
N ALA A 213 21.43 7.91 -24.11
CA ALA A 213 21.15 7.07 -22.95
C ALA A 213 19.72 7.24 -22.45
N CYS A 214 19.21 8.47 -22.49
CA CYS A 214 17.81 8.76 -22.23
C CYS A 214 16.90 7.98 -23.18
N GLU A 215 17.12 8.08 -24.50
CA GLU A 215 16.27 7.44 -25.50
C GLU A 215 16.32 5.91 -25.39
N ARG A 216 17.50 5.35 -25.08
CA ARG A 216 17.66 3.92 -24.81
C ARG A 216 16.86 3.50 -23.58
N GLN A 217 16.92 4.24 -22.48
CA GLN A 217 16.11 3.95 -21.29
C GLN A 217 14.61 4.05 -21.60
N ALA A 218 14.17 5.13 -22.24
CA ALA A 218 12.77 5.32 -22.63
C ALA A 218 12.28 4.18 -23.54
N THR A 219 13.10 3.75 -24.50
CA THR A 219 12.81 2.66 -25.43
C THR A 219 12.76 1.30 -24.74
N ILE A 220 13.66 1.01 -23.81
CA ILE A 220 13.65 -0.25 -23.04
C ILE A 220 12.36 -0.32 -22.22
N TRP A 221 12.02 0.74 -21.50
CA TRP A 221 10.83 0.79 -20.64
C TRP A 221 9.50 0.86 -21.41
N SER A 222 9.48 1.43 -22.62
CA SER A 222 8.30 1.41 -23.49
C SER A 222 8.05 0.03 -24.09
N LYS A 223 9.12 -0.70 -24.48
CA LYS A 223 9.04 -2.09 -24.97
C LYS A 223 8.50 -3.07 -23.93
N LEU A 224 8.71 -2.81 -22.64
CA LEU A 224 8.18 -3.64 -21.55
C LEU A 224 6.64 -3.62 -21.46
N HIS A 225 5.96 -2.65 -22.10
CA HIS A 225 4.49 -2.48 -22.04
C HIS A 225 3.95 -2.60 -20.61
N HIS A 226 4.74 -2.18 -19.63
CA HIS A 226 4.42 -2.40 -18.23
C HIS A 226 3.26 -1.45 -17.84
N PRO A 227 2.19 -1.94 -17.19
CA PRO A 227 1.01 -1.13 -16.89
C PRO A 227 1.31 0.08 -16.00
N ASN A 228 2.44 0.04 -15.27
CA ASN A 228 2.97 1.14 -14.46
C ASN A 228 4.21 1.81 -15.11
N SER A 229 4.42 1.68 -16.43
CA SER A 229 5.35 2.51 -17.21
C SER A 229 4.58 3.21 -18.33
N ARG A 230 3.90 4.33 -18.02
CA ARG A 230 3.23 5.12 -19.05
C ARG A 230 4.24 5.98 -19.80
N ASN A 231 4.68 5.47 -20.94
CA ASN A 231 5.41 6.14 -22.02
C ASN A 231 6.43 7.20 -21.56
N PRO A 232 7.59 6.79 -21.01
CA PRO A 232 8.66 7.72 -20.67
C PRO A 232 9.10 8.48 -21.91
N ARG A 233 9.22 9.81 -21.82
CA ARG A 233 9.79 10.65 -22.88
C ARG A 233 11.16 11.15 -22.48
N CYS A 234 11.98 11.36 -23.51
CA CYS A 234 13.17 12.18 -23.41
C CYS A 234 12.80 13.61 -23.73
N ALA A 235 13.17 14.51 -22.83
CA ALA A 235 13.07 15.93 -23.01
C ALA A 235 14.42 16.58 -22.70
N GLU A 236 14.63 17.77 -23.21
CA GLU A 236 15.82 18.57 -22.92
C GLU A 236 15.43 19.66 -21.91
N ASP A 237 16.10 19.71 -20.76
CA ASP A 237 15.94 20.77 -19.75
C ASP A 237 17.23 21.61 -19.67
N LYS A 238 17.21 22.71 -18.90
CA LYS A 238 18.30 23.69 -18.76
C LYS A 238 19.67 23.10 -18.34
N TYR A 239 19.68 21.87 -17.84
CA TYR A 239 20.87 21.18 -17.35
C TYR A 239 21.24 19.93 -18.16
N GLY A 240 20.50 19.63 -19.23
CA GLY A 240 20.74 18.46 -20.10
C GLY A 240 19.50 17.58 -20.32
N PRO A 241 19.68 16.41 -20.95
CA PRO A 241 18.59 15.51 -21.28
C PRO A 241 18.04 14.83 -20.03
N VAL A 242 16.71 14.73 -19.96
CA VAL A 242 15.98 14.15 -18.85
C VAL A 242 15.01 13.06 -19.31
N CYS A 243 14.90 11.99 -18.53
CA CYS A 243 13.82 11.00 -18.65
C CYS A 243 12.71 11.31 -17.64
N GLY A 244 11.46 11.28 -18.08
CA GLY A 244 10.33 11.32 -17.16
C GLY A 244 8.98 11.08 -17.83
N SER A 245 7.96 11.05 -16.99
CA SER A 245 6.57 11.14 -17.44
C SER A 245 6.21 12.63 -17.45
N ASP A 246 5.95 13.17 -18.63
CA ASP A 246 5.47 14.55 -18.73
C ASP A 246 4.06 14.55 -18.14
N GLY A 247 3.91 14.93 -16.86
CA GLY A 247 2.61 15.11 -16.21
C GLY A 247 1.66 16.09 -16.93
N ALA A 248 2.11 16.65 -18.07
CA ALA A 248 1.38 17.51 -18.99
C ALA A 248 0.54 16.78 -20.05
N THR A 249 0.66 15.46 -20.23
CA THR A 249 -0.23 14.75 -21.16
C THR A 249 -1.21 13.83 -20.43
N TYR A 250 -2.48 14.25 -20.45
CA TYR A 250 -3.74 13.49 -20.47
C TYR A 250 -4.71 13.83 -19.31
N GLY A 251 -5.66 14.71 -19.64
CA GLY A 251 -7.05 14.52 -19.25
C GLY A 251 -7.75 13.66 -20.29
N TRP A 252 -8.51 12.67 -19.82
CA TRP A 252 -9.65 12.04 -20.49
C TRP A 252 -10.67 11.68 -19.42
#